data_AF-A0A7J9ZWI1-F1
#
_entry.id   AF-A0A7J9ZWI1-F1
#
_cell.length_a   1.000
_cell.length_b   1.000
_cell.length_c   1.000
_cell.angle_alpha   90.00
_cell.angle_beta   90.00
_cell.angle_gamma   90.00
#
_symmetry.space_group_name_H-M   'P 1'
#
loop_
_entity.id
_entity.type
_entity.pdbx_description
1 polymer ?
#
loop_
_entity_poly.entity_id
_entity_poly.type
_entity_poly.pdbx_seq_one_letter_code
_entity_poly.pdbx_strand_id
1 'polypeptide(L)' 'MSRYLTITLERRGVSCVAELLEKDAPRTCEAVWNALPLGGDAYHAK' A
#
# COMPACT_ATOMS: atom_id res chain seq x y z
N MET A 1 6.97 -14.46 -7.97
CA MET A 1 6.74 -14.43 -6.52
C MET A 1 5.90 -13.19 -6.24
N SER A 2 4.75 -13.32 -5.60
CA SER A 2 3.90 -12.17 -5.27
C SER A 2 4.48 -11.39 -4.09
N ARG A 3 4.48 -10.06 -4.19
CA ARG A 3 4.84 -9.16 -3.08
C ARG A 3 3.58 -8.75 -2.32
N TYR A 4 3.73 -8.52 -1.03
CA TYR A 4 2.64 -8.08 -0.15
C TYR A 4 3.09 -6.87 0.65
N LEU A 5 2.14 -5.98 0.95
CA LEU A 5 2.36 -4.81 1.82
C LEU A 5 1.27 -4.71 2.89
N THR A 6 1.60 -4.01 3.97
CA THR A 6 0.67 -3.70 5.06
C THR A 6 0.17 -2.27 4.90
N ILE A 7 -1.13 -2.07 5.03
CA ILE A 7 -1.76 -0.75 5.07
C ILE A 7 -2.35 -0.56 6.47
N THR A 8 -2.01 0.53 7.13
CA THR A 8 -2.39 0.77 8.53
C THR A 8 -3.07 2.13 8.70
N LEU A 9 -4.19 2.16 9.42
CA LEU A 9 -4.77 3.39 9.95
C LEU A 9 -4.23 3.60 11.36
N GLU A 10 -3.10 4.30 11.48
CA GLU A 10 -2.31 4.38 12.72
C GLU A 10 -3.13 4.80 13.95
N ARG A 11 -3.92 5.89 13.85
CA ARG A 11 -4.76 6.39 14.97
C ARG A 11 -5.73 5.33 15.50
N ARG A 12 -6.21 4.43 14.64
CA ARG A 12 -7.17 3.38 14.99
C ARG A 12 -6.49 2.05 15.33
N GLY A 13 -5.19 1.92 15.07
CA GLY A 13 -4.44 0.68 15.30
C GLY A 13 -4.91 -0.51 14.46
N VAL A 14 -5.56 -0.27 13.32
CA VAL A 14 -6.08 -1.33 12.43
C VAL A 14 -5.24 -1.43 11.16
N SER A 15 -5.00 -2.66 10.71
CA SER A 15 -4.19 -2.95 9.53
C SER A 15 -4.81 -4.04 8.66
N CYS A 16 -4.50 -4.00 7.36
CA CYS A 16 -4.74 -5.11 6.44
C CYS A 16 -3.49 -5.41 5.61
N VAL A 17 -3.50 -6.55 4.94
CA VAL A 17 -2.46 -6.97 3.99
C VAL A 17 -3.03 -6.95 2.58
N ALA A 18 -2.29 -6.38 1.64
CA ALA A 18 -2.63 -6.35 0.22
C ALA A 18 -1.54 -7.01 -0.61
N GLU A 19 -1.93 -7.79 -1.61
CA GLU A 19 -1.03 -8.30 -2.64
C GLU A 19 -0.78 -7.21 -3.70
N LEU A 20 0.47 -7.05 -4.13
CA LEU A 20 0.81 -6.15 -5.23
C LEU A 20 0.48 -6.82 -6.58
N LEU A 21 -0.25 -6.08 -7.42
CA LEU A 21 -0.71 -6.53 -8.74
C LEU A 21 0.39 -6.41 -9.80
N GLU A 22 1.54 -7.05 -9.57
CA GLU A 22 2.73 -6.95 -10.44
C GLU A 22 2.46 -7.29 -11.91
N LYS A 23 1.54 -8.22 -12.15
CA LYS A 23 1.17 -8.64 -13.51
C LYS A 23 0.49 -7.51 -14.29
N ASP A 24 -0.44 -6.82 -13.64
CA ASP A 24 -1.31 -5.86 -14.30
C ASP A 24 -0.78 -4.42 -14.20
N ALA A 25 0.03 -4.11 -13.18
CA ALA A 25 0.56 -2.78 -12.90
C ALA A 25 2.03 -2.76 -12.45
N PRO A 26 2.99 -3.33 -13.22
CA PRO A 26 4.38 -3.54 -12.77
C PRO A 26 5.11 -2.23 -12.42
N ARG A 27 4.99 -1.20 -13.27
CA ARG A 27 5.67 0.10 -13.06
C ARG A 27 5.18 0.80 -11.80
N THR A 28 3.88 0.74 -11.54
CA THR A 28 3.27 1.35 -10.35
C THR A 28 3.69 0.59 -9.10
N CYS A 29 3.67 -0.74 -9.14
CA CYS A 29 4.10 -1.56 -8.00
C CYS A 29 5.57 -1.32 -7.64
N GLU A 30 6.47 -1.24 -8.64
CA GLU A 30 7.87 -0.92 -8.42
C GLU A 30 8.08 0.48 -7.80
N ALA A 31 7.40 1.49 -8.35
CA ALA A 31 7.49 2.85 -7.83
C ALA A 31 7.01 2.94 -6.37
N VAL A 32 5.87 2.32 -6.05
CA VAL A 32 5.36 2.28 -4.67
C VAL A 32 6.33 1.52 -3.78
N TRP A 33 6.76 0.32 -4.17
CA TRP A 33 7.64 -0.53 -3.37
C TRP A 33 8.95 0.15 -2.99
N ASN A 34 9.58 0.84 -3.95
CA ASN A 34 10.83 1.55 -3.72
C ASN A 34 10.66 2.81 -2.87
N ALA A 35 9.44 3.34 -2.76
CA ALA A 35 9.12 4.53 -1.97
C ALA A 35 8.63 4.21 -0.54
N LEU A 36 8.36 2.94 -0.23
CA LEU A 36 7.90 2.57 1.11
C LEU A 36 9.00 2.82 2.17
N PRO A 37 8.62 3.21 3.40
CA PRO A 37 7.24 3.45 3.87
C PRO A 37 6.71 4.83 3.45
N LEU A 38 5.41 4.89 3.13
CA LEU A 38 4.68 6.13 2.84
C LEU A 38 3.58 6.34 3.87
N GLY A 39 3.37 7.59 4.31
CA GLY A 39 2.35 7.96 5.30
C GLY A 39 1.82 9.38 5.07
N GLY A 40 0.62 9.64 5.59
CA GLY A 40 -0.07 10.93 5.48
C GLY A 40 -1.50 10.87 6.02
N ASP A 41 -2.22 11.99 5.96
CA ASP A 41 -3.61 12.05 6.43
C ASP A 41 -4.52 11.16 5.57
N ALA A 42 -5.39 10.39 6.24
CA ALA A 42 -6.41 9.58 5.57
C ALA A 42 -7.67 10.41 5.31
N TYR A 43 -8.15 10.38 4.07
CA TYR A 43 -9.38 11.06 3.64
C TYR A 43 -10.42 10.04 3.20
N HIS A 44 -11.68 10.25 3.61
CA HIS A 44 -12.82 9.54 3.04
C HIS A 44 -13.35 10.36 1.87
N ALA A 45 -13.37 9.78 0.67
CA ALA A 45 -13.94 10.44 -0.51
C ALA A 45 -15.43 10.75 -0.29
N LYS A 46 -15.93 11.85 -0.86
CA LYS A 46 -17.35 12.21 -0.85
C LYS A 46 -18.08 11.56 -2.02
#